data_AF-A0A3C2D9R9-F1
#
_entry.id   AF-A0A3C2D9R9-F1
#
_cell.length_a   1.000
_cell.length_b   1.000
_cell.length_c   1.000
_cell.angle_alpha   90.00
_cell.angle_beta   90.00
_cell.angle_gamma   90.00
#
_symmetry.space_group_name_H-M   'P 1'
#
loop_
_entity.id
_entity.type
_entity.pdbx_description
1 polymer ?
#
loop_
_entity_poly.entity_id
_entity_poly.type
_entity_poly.pdbx_seq_one_letter_code
_entity_poly.pdbx_strand_id
1 'polypeptide(L)'
;MSRHNYIHKNGGALPTVIAPTVEIVSITNITSNGATILARIVNDGGSSITSYQFFADSPGQASLQISVYPNGDGTFSYTFSTLVANVQYGLTAYAANSAGAGSAIQYFTTGSAVTVPTVRINSIGNITGISASVACELLSKGGGSISVSGICWNFTGSPTMASSKTTNCITEVGTFTSVMTGLQPNTTFYVKSYATNQAGTGYSAESNFLTPSRVLVLQFDTNCPPTKSFNPSIVPISGTYEWDLGNGTIVQGNSVSHTYANSNTKTVKLYCTSGTPSISDITIYNQYVIGMMDISHAAFASLVRVNIYQNPSLTGFALPTTITGAVEMFNISYNGIIGNIYLTALVNFNSSASICVNNNPITFVYFENTVSGLINYIDMRDCNIDHLASFAALQKWTDNATIILMNNPNLVSIIFSTNPHVGSLQSFDVRSCALSDASLGGWSSAMQAPGLVYVYIDNGMTAGEVNKLLWELNFTATSGSSGQIFIGGTNAPPDATSDNLNGLAYKASLISKGFQVNTN
;
A
#
# COMPACT_ATOMS: atom_id res chain seq x y z
N MET A 1 -17.75 -20.48 -110.06
CA MET A 1 -18.46 -20.93 -108.84
C MET A 1 -17.46 -21.01 -107.70
N SER A 2 -17.89 -20.55 -106.52
CA SER A 2 -17.37 -20.84 -105.17
C SER A 2 -15.91 -20.53 -104.85
N ARG A 3 -15.70 -19.44 -104.08
CA ARG A 3 -15.63 -19.41 -102.60
C ARG A 3 -14.27 -19.90 -102.10
N HIS A 4 -13.42 -18.96 -101.69
CA HIS A 4 -12.50 -19.20 -100.59
C HIS A 4 -12.56 -17.99 -99.65
N ASN A 5 -12.95 -18.29 -98.42
CA ASN A 5 -13.27 -17.34 -97.36
C ASN A 5 -12.06 -16.48 -97.00
N TYR A 6 -12.30 -15.18 -96.89
CA TYR A 6 -11.44 -14.27 -96.15
C TYR A 6 -11.47 -14.64 -94.67
N ILE A 7 -10.33 -15.08 -94.13
CA ILE A 7 -10.03 -14.99 -92.71
C ILE A 7 -8.86 -14.03 -92.59
N HIS A 8 -9.11 -12.83 -92.04
CA HIS A 8 -8.06 -11.92 -91.63
C HIS A 8 -7.24 -12.60 -90.51
N LYS A 9 -6.05 -13.10 -90.83
CA LYS A 9 -5.00 -13.26 -89.83
C LYS A 9 -4.52 -11.86 -89.49
N ASN A 10 -4.97 -11.32 -88.37
CA ASN A 10 -4.31 -10.18 -87.73
C ASN A 10 -2.85 -10.59 -87.46
N GLY A 11 -1.93 -10.07 -88.27
CA GLY A 11 -0.49 -10.07 -88.01
C GLY A 11 -0.14 -9.07 -86.92
N GLY A 12 -0.76 -9.18 -85.75
CA GLY A 12 -0.23 -8.54 -84.55
C GLY A 12 0.95 -9.38 -84.09
N ALA A 13 2.15 -8.79 -84.03
CA ALA A 13 3.29 -9.42 -83.37
C ALA A 13 2.83 -9.95 -81.99
N LEU A 14 3.22 -11.19 -81.65
CA LEU A 14 3.02 -11.69 -80.29
C LEU A 14 3.53 -10.63 -79.30
N PRO A 15 2.76 -10.28 -78.25
CA PRO A 15 3.17 -9.25 -77.32
C PRO A 15 4.57 -9.58 -76.79
N THR A 16 5.52 -8.65 -76.97
CA THR A 16 6.90 -8.83 -76.53
C THR A 16 6.92 -9.01 -75.02
N VAL A 17 7.36 -10.18 -74.55
CA VAL A 17 7.56 -10.43 -73.12
C VAL A 17 8.78 -9.64 -72.66
N ILE A 18 8.64 -8.89 -71.57
CA ILE A 18 9.72 -8.13 -70.94
C ILE A 18 9.93 -8.57 -69.49
N ALA A 19 11.06 -8.24 -68.89
CA ALA A 19 11.29 -8.48 -67.47
C ALA A 19 10.21 -7.78 -66.62
N PRO A 20 9.81 -8.36 -65.47
CA PRO A 20 8.77 -7.78 -64.64
C PRO A 20 9.22 -6.45 -64.02
N THR A 21 8.26 -5.59 -63.68
CA THR A 21 8.51 -4.38 -62.89
C THR A 21 8.21 -4.66 -61.43
N VAL A 22 9.21 -4.50 -60.57
CA VAL A 22 9.12 -4.72 -59.12
C VAL A 22 9.16 -3.37 -58.40
N GLU A 23 8.46 -3.28 -57.28
CA GLU A 23 8.52 -2.13 -56.38
C GLU A 23 8.66 -2.63 -54.93
N ILE A 24 9.55 -2.00 -54.16
CA ILE A 24 9.59 -2.16 -52.70
C ILE A 24 8.53 -1.21 -52.12
N VAL A 25 7.46 -1.79 -51.59
CA VAL A 25 6.31 -1.04 -51.05
C VAL A 25 6.66 -0.44 -49.69
N SER A 26 7.34 -1.20 -48.83
CA SER A 26 7.76 -0.71 -47.52
C SER A 26 8.90 -1.53 -46.90
N ILE A 27 9.66 -0.84 -46.04
CA ILE A 27 10.61 -1.42 -45.10
C ILE A 27 10.14 -0.99 -43.71
N THR A 28 9.80 -1.94 -42.86
CA THR A 28 9.19 -1.71 -41.53
C THR A 28 9.83 -2.60 -40.48
N ASN A 29 9.48 -2.41 -39.19
CA ASN A 29 10.02 -3.20 -38.07
C ASN A 29 11.56 -3.30 -38.08
N ILE A 30 12.24 -2.19 -38.36
CA ILE A 30 13.70 -2.16 -38.39
C ILE A 30 14.22 -2.35 -36.95
N THR A 31 14.91 -3.45 -36.71
CA THR A 31 15.56 -3.79 -35.44
C THR A 31 17.08 -3.68 -35.59
N SER A 32 17.82 -3.97 -34.52
CA SER A 32 19.28 -4.04 -34.56
C SER A 32 19.83 -5.18 -35.40
N ASN A 33 18.99 -6.12 -35.84
CA ASN A 33 19.41 -7.29 -36.61
C ASN A 33 18.50 -7.62 -37.79
N GLY A 34 17.61 -6.70 -38.17
CA GLY A 34 16.53 -7.07 -39.07
C GLY A 34 15.65 -5.94 -39.55
N ALA A 35 14.79 -6.28 -40.51
CA ALA A 35 13.69 -5.47 -41.00
C ALA A 35 12.69 -6.36 -41.74
N THR A 36 11.42 -5.97 -41.73
CA THR A 36 10.35 -6.59 -42.51
C THR A 36 10.16 -5.83 -43.82
N ILE A 37 10.23 -6.55 -44.94
CA ILE A 37 10.17 -6.02 -46.30
C ILE A 37 8.88 -6.48 -46.96
N LEU A 38 8.19 -5.54 -47.61
CA LEU A 38 7.08 -5.82 -48.50
C LEU A 38 7.40 -5.29 -49.90
N ALA A 39 7.30 -6.15 -50.91
CA ALA A 39 7.45 -5.78 -52.31
C ALA A 39 6.24 -6.27 -53.12
N ARG A 40 6.02 -5.67 -54.29
CA ARG A 40 4.95 -6.04 -55.21
C ARG A 40 5.41 -6.10 -56.65
N ILE A 41 4.71 -6.91 -57.43
CA ILE A 41 4.81 -6.91 -58.89
C ILE A 41 3.89 -5.83 -59.44
N VAL A 42 4.48 -4.78 -60.00
CA VAL A 42 3.73 -3.67 -60.63
C VAL A 42 3.25 -4.09 -62.02
N ASN A 43 4.07 -4.86 -62.74
CA ASN A 43 3.74 -5.45 -64.03
C ASN A 43 4.52 -6.75 -64.19
N ASP A 44 3.89 -7.83 -64.63
CA ASP A 44 4.54 -9.13 -64.84
C ASP A 44 5.30 -9.22 -66.17
N GLY A 45 5.21 -8.18 -67.01
CA GLY A 45 5.89 -8.11 -68.30
C GLY A 45 5.30 -9.05 -69.35
N GLY A 46 4.06 -9.55 -69.15
CA GLY A 46 3.36 -10.41 -70.08
C GLY A 46 3.71 -11.90 -69.97
N SER A 47 4.36 -12.34 -68.89
CA SER A 47 4.65 -13.76 -68.61
C SER A 47 4.65 -14.01 -67.09
N SER A 48 4.23 -15.22 -66.69
CA SER A 48 4.15 -15.60 -65.28
C SER A 48 5.50 -15.49 -64.56
N ILE A 49 5.48 -14.92 -63.36
CA ILE A 49 6.66 -14.84 -62.49
C ILE A 49 7.04 -16.25 -62.01
N THR A 50 8.31 -16.61 -62.20
CA THR A 50 8.88 -17.93 -61.87
C THR A 50 9.69 -17.93 -60.58
N SER A 51 10.11 -16.75 -60.08
CA SER A 51 10.82 -16.65 -58.80
C SER A 51 10.68 -15.26 -58.17
N TYR A 52 10.76 -15.23 -56.83
CA TYR A 52 10.74 -14.01 -56.00
C TYR A 52 11.88 -14.10 -55.01
N GLN A 53 12.70 -13.05 -54.90
CA GLN A 53 13.84 -13.04 -54.01
C GLN A 53 14.03 -11.68 -53.33
N PHE A 54 14.64 -11.71 -52.15
CA PHE A 54 15.23 -10.54 -51.52
C PHE A 54 16.74 -10.74 -51.35
N PHE A 55 17.47 -9.66 -51.56
CA PHE A 55 18.91 -9.58 -51.33
C PHE A 55 19.20 -8.41 -50.39
N ALA A 56 19.95 -8.65 -49.33
CA ALA A 56 20.45 -7.62 -48.43
C ALA A 56 21.97 -7.65 -48.42
N ASP A 57 22.60 -6.54 -48.81
CA ASP A 57 24.05 -6.41 -48.93
C ASP A 57 24.57 -5.11 -48.32
N SER A 58 25.79 -5.19 -47.80
CA SER A 58 26.51 -4.03 -47.29
C SER A 58 28.02 -4.29 -47.41
N PRO A 59 28.84 -3.30 -47.77
CA PRO A 59 30.29 -3.46 -47.85
C PRO A 59 30.89 -4.04 -46.56
N GLY A 60 31.63 -5.15 -46.69
CA GLY A 60 32.28 -5.82 -45.56
C GLY A 60 31.39 -6.72 -44.71
N GLN A 61 30.10 -6.90 -45.06
CA GLN A 61 29.20 -7.86 -44.43
C GLN A 61 28.89 -9.03 -45.37
N ALA A 62 28.56 -10.19 -44.81
CA ALA A 62 28.07 -11.30 -45.60
C ALA A 62 26.70 -10.95 -46.21
N SER A 63 26.58 -11.07 -47.53
CA SER A 63 25.30 -10.85 -48.22
C SER A 63 24.30 -11.95 -47.87
N LEU A 64 23.05 -11.57 -47.68
CA LEU A 64 21.95 -12.51 -47.46
C LEU A 64 21.03 -12.50 -48.68
N GLN A 65 20.80 -13.68 -49.25
CA GLN A 65 19.85 -13.90 -50.34
C GLN A 65 18.80 -14.90 -49.89
N ILE A 66 17.53 -14.59 -50.13
CA ILE A 66 16.42 -15.47 -49.79
C ILE A 66 15.41 -15.55 -50.92
N SER A 67 14.98 -16.76 -51.25
CA SER A 67 13.84 -17.00 -52.13
C SER A 67 12.56 -17.07 -51.31
N VAL A 68 11.50 -16.39 -51.76
CA VAL A 68 10.21 -16.36 -51.08
C VAL A 68 9.07 -16.78 -52.02
N TYR A 69 7.92 -17.05 -51.43
CA TYR A 69 6.69 -17.31 -52.16
C TYR A 69 5.81 -16.05 -52.18
N PRO A 70 5.01 -15.83 -53.23
CA PRO A 70 4.08 -14.70 -53.29
C PRO A 70 2.92 -14.91 -52.31
N ASN A 71 2.38 -13.80 -51.81
CA ASN A 71 1.27 -13.76 -50.85
C ASN A 71 -0.12 -14.00 -51.50
N GLY A 72 -0.18 -14.19 -52.83
CA GLY A 72 -1.41 -14.43 -53.58
C GLY A 72 -2.19 -13.18 -53.99
N ASP A 73 -1.77 -12.00 -53.55
CA ASP A 73 -2.34 -10.68 -53.84
C ASP A 73 -1.45 -9.82 -54.75
N GLY A 74 -0.43 -10.43 -55.37
CA GLY A 74 0.59 -9.74 -56.18
C GLY A 74 1.76 -9.18 -55.37
N THR A 75 1.79 -9.41 -54.05
CA THR A 75 2.91 -9.04 -53.16
C THR A 75 3.75 -10.24 -52.74
N PHE A 76 4.94 -9.97 -52.21
CA PHE A 76 5.81 -10.93 -51.54
C PHE A 76 6.58 -10.22 -50.44
N SER A 77 6.88 -10.95 -49.35
CA SER A 77 7.45 -10.33 -48.15
C SER A 77 8.47 -11.24 -47.46
N TYR A 78 9.37 -10.63 -46.70
CA TYR A 78 10.34 -11.34 -45.87
C TYR A 78 10.77 -10.50 -44.67
N THR A 79 11.14 -11.16 -43.57
CA THR A 79 11.76 -10.49 -42.41
C THR A 79 13.17 -11.03 -42.19
N PHE A 80 14.17 -10.17 -42.37
CA PHE A 80 15.54 -10.48 -41.98
C PHE A 80 15.68 -10.40 -40.46
N SER A 81 16.46 -11.29 -39.85
CA SER A 81 16.66 -11.36 -38.38
C SER A 81 18.10 -11.62 -37.94
N THR A 82 19.05 -11.61 -38.87
CA THR A 82 20.46 -11.94 -38.65
C THR A 82 21.43 -10.89 -39.21
N LEU A 83 20.94 -9.69 -39.55
CA LEU A 83 21.77 -8.58 -40.02
C LEU A 83 22.64 -8.03 -38.89
N VAL A 84 23.72 -7.34 -39.25
CA VAL A 84 24.60 -6.68 -38.28
C VAL A 84 24.03 -5.31 -37.90
N ALA A 85 24.11 -4.98 -36.62
CA ALA A 85 23.58 -3.73 -36.05
C ALA A 85 24.36 -2.49 -36.50
N ASN A 86 23.66 -1.36 -36.61
CA ASN A 86 24.20 -0.06 -37.00
C ASN A 86 24.89 -0.09 -38.38
N VAL A 87 24.37 -0.90 -39.31
CA VAL A 87 24.89 -1.03 -40.68
C VAL A 87 23.79 -0.63 -41.67
N GLN A 88 24.18 0.17 -42.67
CA GLN A 88 23.32 0.47 -43.81
C GLN A 88 23.38 -0.67 -44.82
N TYR A 89 22.24 -1.23 -45.17
CA TYR A 89 22.10 -2.28 -46.18
C TYR A 89 21.42 -1.71 -47.44
N GLY A 90 21.95 -2.09 -48.60
CA GLY A 90 21.22 -2.11 -49.85
C GLY A 90 20.27 -3.30 -49.83
N LEU A 91 18.99 -3.05 -50.04
CA LEU A 91 17.95 -4.06 -50.10
C LEU A 91 17.39 -4.10 -51.50
N THR A 92 17.60 -5.22 -52.18
CA THR A 92 17.08 -5.43 -53.54
C THR A 92 15.99 -6.49 -53.53
N ALA A 93 14.81 -6.14 -54.05
CA ALA A 93 13.73 -7.07 -54.33
C ALA A 93 13.80 -7.49 -55.80
N TYR A 94 13.77 -8.80 -56.04
CA TYR A 94 13.87 -9.40 -57.37
C TYR A 94 12.64 -10.24 -57.70
N ALA A 95 12.21 -10.18 -58.95
CA ALA A 95 11.27 -11.13 -59.52
C ALA A 95 11.69 -11.47 -60.95
N ALA A 96 11.53 -12.73 -61.37
CA ALA A 96 11.91 -13.14 -62.73
C ALA A 96 10.75 -13.81 -63.45
N ASN A 97 10.68 -13.64 -64.77
CA ASN A 97 9.82 -14.38 -65.68
C ASN A 97 10.66 -14.99 -66.81
N SER A 98 10.01 -15.46 -67.88
CA SER A 98 10.70 -16.06 -69.03
C SER A 98 11.61 -15.09 -69.83
N ALA A 99 11.42 -13.77 -69.71
CA ALA A 99 12.22 -12.74 -70.38
C ALA A 99 13.38 -12.20 -69.52
N GLY A 100 13.43 -12.52 -68.21
CA GLY A 100 14.51 -12.11 -67.32
C GLY A 100 14.02 -11.61 -65.96
N ALA A 101 14.92 -10.98 -65.21
CA ALA A 101 14.66 -10.47 -63.87
C ALA A 101 14.47 -8.95 -63.85
N GLY A 102 13.44 -8.51 -63.14
CA GLY A 102 13.26 -7.13 -62.71
C GLY A 102 13.69 -6.96 -61.26
N SER A 103 14.09 -5.73 -60.90
CA SER A 103 14.53 -5.42 -59.55
C SER A 103 14.18 -4.01 -59.11
N ALA A 104 13.94 -3.84 -57.81
CA ALA A 104 13.92 -2.55 -57.14
C ALA A 104 14.88 -2.57 -55.96
N ILE A 105 15.58 -1.45 -55.73
CA ILE A 105 16.50 -1.28 -54.61
C ILE A 105 16.05 -0.13 -53.71
N GLN A 106 16.15 -0.34 -52.40
CA GLN A 106 16.03 0.70 -51.38
C GLN A 106 17.13 0.49 -50.33
N TYR A 107 17.37 1.51 -49.51
CA TYR A 107 18.37 1.44 -48.45
C TYR A 107 17.71 1.62 -47.09
N PHE A 108 18.20 0.88 -46.10
CA PHE A 108 17.82 1.09 -44.71
C PHE A 108 19.04 0.85 -43.81
N THR A 109 19.00 1.42 -42.61
CA THR A 109 20.05 1.22 -41.59
C THR A 109 19.45 0.45 -40.43
N THR A 110 20.07 -0.67 -40.05
CA THR A 110 19.68 -1.44 -38.87
C THR A 110 19.85 -0.61 -37.60
N GLY A 111 19.03 -0.87 -36.59
CA GLY A 111 19.12 -0.20 -35.30
C GLY A 111 20.44 -0.44 -34.57
N SER A 112 20.71 0.35 -33.53
CA SER A 112 21.87 0.14 -32.65
C SER A 112 21.77 -1.18 -31.88
N ALA A 113 22.91 -1.83 -31.63
CA ALA A 113 22.94 -3.06 -30.85
C ALA A 113 22.42 -2.82 -29.42
N VAL A 114 21.58 -3.74 -28.94
CA VAL A 114 21.10 -3.71 -27.57
C VAL A 114 22.16 -4.35 -26.67
N THR A 115 22.53 -3.67 -25.61
CA THR A 115 23.44 -4.15 -24.57
C THR A 115 22.69 -4.33 -23.26
N VAL A 116 23.27 -5.08 -22.31
CA VAL A 116 22.66 -5.21 -20.99
C VAL A 116 22.56 -3.83 -20.31
N PRO A 117 21.56 -3.58 -19.45
CA PRO A 117 21.43 -2.32 -18.74
C PRO A 117 22.64 -2.02 -17.84
N THR A 118 22.90 -0.75 -17.56
CA THR A 118 23.93 -0.35 -16.59
C THR A 118 23.27 0.26 -15.37
N VAL A 119 23.61 -0.26 -14.19
CA VAL A 119 23.05 0.17 -12.90
C VAL A 119 24.17 0.38 -11.89
N ARG A 120 23.92 1.17 -10.85
CA ARG A 120 24.81 1.34 -9.69
C ARG A 120 24.05 1.34 -8.37
N ILE A 121 24.78 1.11 -7.27
CA ILE A 121 24.36 1.41 -5.90
C ILE A 121 25.02 2.73 -5.52
N ASN A 122 24.23 3.71 -5.10
CA ASN A 122 24.69 5.01 -4.65
C ASN A 122 25.04 5.00 -3.15
N SER A 123 24.21 4.35 -2.33
CA SER A 123 24.46 4.20 -0.90
C SER A 123 23.64 3.07 -0.28
N ILE A 124 24.10 2.59 0.87
CA ILE A 124 23.36 1.69 1.76
C ILE A 124 23.20 2.42 3.09
N GLY A 125 21.99 2.46 3.63
CA GLY A 125 21.65 3.18 4.86
C GLY A 125 20.47 2.57 5.59
N ASN A 126 20.05 3.21 6.70
CA ASN A 126 18.97 2.72 7.57
C ASN A 126 19.13 1.23 7.93
N ILE A 127 20.37 0.82 8.21
CA ILE A 127 20.70 -0.56 8.52
C ILE A 127 20.22 -0.87 9.94
N THR A 128 19.26 -1.78 10.05
CA THR A 128 18.81 -2.37 11.30
C THR A 128 19.26 -3.82 11.38
N GLY A 129 19.02 -4.49 12.50
CA GLY A 129 19.29 -5.93 12.60
C GLY A 129 18.45 -6.78 11.63
N ILE A 130 17.35 -6.24 11.07
CA ILE A 130 16.38 -7.00 10.25
C ILE A 130 16.04 -6.36 8.90
N SER A 131 16.60 -5.19 8.59
CA SER A 131 16.33 -4.45 7.37
C SER A 131 17.47 -3.51 6.97
N ALA A 132 17.49 -3.10 5.71
CA ALA A 132 18.38 -2.06 5.21
C ALA A 132 17.74 -1.35 4.01
N SER A 133 18.10 -0.10 3.76
CA SER A 133 17.69 0.65 2.56
C SER A 133 18.86 0.79 1.61
N VAL A 134 18.63 0.58 0.32
CA VAL A 134 19.64 0.69 -0.75
C VAL A 134 19.17 1.70 -1.77
N ALA A 135 19.91 2.81 -1.90
CA ALA A 135 19.69 3.81 -2.93
C ALA A 135 20.47 3.39 -4.19
N CYS A 136 19.77 3.29 -5.31
CA CYS A 136 20.26 2.77 -6.58
C CYS A 136 19.97 3.74 -7.73
N GLU A 137 20.61 3.48 -8.87
CA GLU A 137 20.36 4.23 -10.09
C GLU A 137 20.49 3.35 -11.33
N LEU A 138 19.51 3.48 -12.23
CA LEU A 138 19.58 2.94 -13.59
C LEU A 138 20.21 4.02 -14.48
N LEU A 139 21.47 3.79 -14.88
CA LEU A 139 22.28 4.74 -15.65
C LEU A 139 21.96 4.67 -17.15
N SER A 140 21.70 3.47 -17.66
CA SER A 140 21.38 3.25 -19.07
C SER A 140 20.56 1.99 -19.26
N LYS A 141 19.59 2.03 -20.18
CA LYS A 141 18.78 0.89 -20.59
C LYS A 141 19.48 0.00 -21.65
N GLY A 142 20.68 0.38 -22.08
CA GLY A 142 21.43 -0.34 -23.11
C GLY A 142 20.73 -0.40 -24.47
N GLY A 143 19.87 0.59 -24.79
CA GLY A 143 19.09 0.63 -26.03
C GLY A 143 17.86 -0.29 -26.07
N GLY A 144 17.57 -1.02 -24.98
CA GLY A 144 16.40 -1.88 -24.85
C GLY A 144 15.34 -1.34 -23.88
N SER A 145 14.20 -2.03 -23.81
CA SER A 145 13.18 -1.77 -22.79
C SER A 145 13.47 -2.61 -21.55
N ILE A 146 13.38 -1.99 -20.37
CA ILE A 146 13.59 -2.70 -19.10
C ILE A 146 12.36 -3.54 -18.78
N SER A 147 12.55 -4.87 -18.65
CA SER A 147 11.49 -5.80 -18.24
C SER A 147 11.39 -5.92 -16.72
N VAL A 148 12.50 -5.75 -15.98
CA VAL A 148 12.52 -5.75 -14.52
C VAL A 148 13.77 -5.02 -14.00
N SER A 149 13.65 -4.36 -12.86
CA SER A 149 14.76 -3.79 -12.10
C SER A 149 14.54 -3.96 -10.60
N GLY A 150 15.63 -3.94 -9.83
CA GLY A 150 15.61 -4.06 -8.37
C GLY A 150 17.00 -4.22 -7.77
N ILE A 151 17.03 -4.79 -6.57
CA ILE A 151 18.25 -5.26 -5.90
C ILE A 151 18.15 -6.75 -5.62
N CYS A 152 19.29 -7.43 -5.54
CA CYS A 152 19.40 -8.81 -5.12
C CYS A 152 20.49 -8.96 -4.06
N TRP A 153 20.28 -9.84 -3.08
CA TRP A 153 21.18 -9.98 -1.94
C TRP A 153 21.22 -11.41 -1.40
N ASN A 154 22.34 -11.75 -0.74
CA ASN A 154 22.55 -12.98 0.01
C ASN A 154 23.59 -12.73 1.13
N PHE A 155 23.96 -13.76 1.88
CA PHE A 155 25.01 -13.71 2.91
C PHE A 155 26.27 -14.50 2.53
N THR A 156 26.37 -14.95 1.28
CA THR A 156 27.46 -15.81 0.78
C THR A 156 28.33 -15.15 -0.30
N GLY A 157 27.96 -13.95 -0.76
CA GLY A 157 28.62 -13.24 -1.86
C GLY A 157 28.02 -13.54 -3.24
N SER A 158 28.32 -12.69 -4.21
CA SER A 158 27.88 -12.78 -5.61
C SER A 158 26.36 -13.02 -5.78
N PRO A 159 25.50 -12.17 -5.19
CA PRO A 159 24.06 -12.32 -5.34
C PRO A 159 23.65 -12.17 -6.80
N THR A 160 22.61 -12.91 -7.18
CA THR A 160 21.98 -12.87 -8.51
C THR A 160 20.48 -12.76 -8.37
N MET A 161 19.76 -12.64 -9.48
CA MET A 161 18.29 -12.71 -9.47
C MET A 161 17.70 -14.03 -8.94
N ALA A 162 18.50 -15.08 -8.71
CA ALA A 162 18.05 -16.29 -8.02
C ALA A 162 18.06 -16.16 -6.49
N SER A 163 18.79 -15.17 -5.94
CA SER A 163 18.83 -14.84 -4.51
C SER A 163 17.58 -14.06 -4.06
N SER A 164 17.54 -13.67 -2.78
CA SER A 164 16.55 -12.71 -2.28
C SER A 164 16.63 -11.42 -3.09
N LYS A 165 15.48 -10.86 -3.47
CA LYS A 165 15.42 -9.72 -4.38
C LYS A 165 14.16 -8.87 -4.20
N THR A 166 14.25 -7.61 -4.63
CA THR A 166 13.08 -6.79 -4.97
C THR A 166 12.84 -6.86 -6.48
N THR A 167 11.59 -6.63 -6.90
CA THR A 167 11.23 -6.49 -8.31
C THR A 167 10.42 -5.21 -8.51
N ASN A 168 10.32 -4.76 -9.76
CA ASN A 168 9.42 -3.67 -10.18
C ASN A 168 9.76 -2.28 -9.59
N CYS A 169 11.03 -1.89 -9.61
CA CYS A 169 11.42 -0.53 -9.21
C CYS A 169 11.13 0.51 -10.31
N ILE A 170 12.07 0.70 -11.25
CA ILE A 170 11.93 1.68 -12.34
C ILE A 170 12.21 1.04 -13.70
N THR A 171 11.53 1.51 -14.74
CA THR A 171 11.73 1.07 -16.13
C THR A 171 12.49 2.10 -16.98
N GLU A 172 12.57 3.34 -16.50
CA GLU A 172 13.28 4.45 -17.13
C GLU A 172 14.52 4.85 -16.34
N VAL A 173 15.48 5.50 -17.01
CA VAL A 173 16.71 6.01 -16.39
C VAL A 173 16.37 6.93 -15.22
N GLY A 174 17.05 6.74 -14.10
CA GLY A 174 16.80 7.50 -12.88
C GLY A 174 17.20 6.76 -11.60
N THR A 175 16.91 7.41 -10.47
CA THR A 175 17.21 6.88 -9.13
C THR A 175 16.02 6.16 -8.53
N PHE A 176 16.28 5.13 -7.72
CA PHE A 176 15.26 4.43 -6.94
C PHE A 176 15.82 3.94 -5.62
N THR A 177 14.94 3.76 -4.63
CA THR A 177 15.30 3.18 -3.33
C THR A 177 14.61 1.84 -3.19
N SER A 178 15.34 0.82 -2.74
CA SER A 178 14.81 -0.50 -2.40
C SER A 178 15.08 -0.82 -0.94
N VAL A 179 14.09 -1.41 -0.27
CA VAL A 179 14.21 -1.85 1.13
C VAL A 179 14.41 -3.37 1.17
N MET A 180 15.49 -3.79 1.82
CA MET A 180 15.75 -5.16 2.21
C MET A 180 15.05 -5.42 3.55
N THR A 181 14.24 -6.48 3.64
CA THR A 181 13.54 -6.89 4.87
C THR A 181 13.84 -8.36 5.18
N GLY A 182 13.52 -8.80 6.41
CA GLY A 182 13.74 -10.19 6.83
C GLY A 182 15.22 -10.57 6.95
N LEU A 183 16.09 -9.58 7.22
CA LEU A 183 17.51 -9.81 7.46
C LEU A 183 17.73 -10.45 8.83
N GLN A 184 18.91 -11.04 8.99
CA GLN A 184 19.35 -11.61 10.26
C GLN A 184 20.29 -10.63 10.98
N PRO A 185 20.17 -10.46 12.31
CA PRO A 185 21.10 -9.64 13.09
C PRO A 185 22.50 -10.23 13.08
N ASN A 186 23.53 -9.38 13.21
CA ASN A 186 24.94 -9.76 13.22
C ASN A 186 25.40 -10.59 11.99
N THR A 187 24.88 -10.25 10.80
CA THR A 187 25.16 -10.98 9.56
C THR A 187 25.64 -10.01 8.48
N THR A 188 26.73 -10.38 7.80
CA THR A 188 27.21 -9.66 6.61
C THR A 188 26.35 -10.03 5.41
N PHE A 189 25.75 -9.03 4.77
CA PHE A 189 24.99 -9.18 3.53
C PHE A 189 25.75 -8.58 2.36
N TYR A 190 25.70 -9.27 1.23
CA TYR A 190 26.21 -8.82 -0.07
C TYR A 190 25.02 -8.46 -0.95
N VAL A 191 25.09 -7.31 -1.64
CA VAL A 191 24.01 -6.76 -2.43
C VAL A 191 24.50 -6.22 -3.78
N LYS A 192 23.70 -6.45 -4.82
CA LYS A 192 23.85 -5.83 -6.14
C LYS A 192 22.50 -5.27 -6.59
N SER A 193 22.51 -4.08 -7.18
CA SER A 193 21.40 -3.62 -8.03
C SER A 193 21.45 -4.32 -9.39
N TYR A 194 20.29 -4.54 -9.99
CA TYR A 194 20.17 -5.18 -11.30
C TYR A 194 19.05 -4.57 -12.15
N ALA A 195 19.19 -4.70 -13.47
CA ALA A 195 18.12 -4.45 -14.42
C ALA A 195 18.24 -5.37 -15.63
N THR A 196 17.09 -5.78 -16.19
CA THR A 196 17.00 -6.73 -17.30
C THR A 196 16.32 -6.11 -18.51
N ASN A 197 16.88 -6.34 -19.69
CA ASN A 197 16.24 -6.07 -20.98
C ASN A 197 16.40 -7.32 -21.90
N GLN A 198 16.05 -7.19 -23.18
CA GLN A 198 16.16 -8.31 -24.14
C GLN A 198 17.60 -8.80 -24.40
N ALA A 199 18.63 -8.02 -24.09
CA ALA A 199 20.03 -8.45 -24.19
C ALA A 199 20.51 -9.21 -22.94
N GLY A 200 19.76 -9.17 -21.83
CA GLY A 200 20.08 -9.86 -20.59
C GLY A 200 20.01 -8.96 -19.37
N THR A 201 20.65 -9.41 -18.28
CA THR A 201 20.66 -8.70 -16.99
C THR A 201 22.01 -8.04 -16.75
N GLY A 202 22.00 -6.73 -16.51
CA GLY A 202 23.15 -6.00 -16.01
C GLY A 202 23.10 -5.89 -14.48
N TYR A 203 24.25 -5.99 -13.85
CA TYR A 203 24.42 -5.85 -12.40
C TYR A 203 25.38 -4.71 -12.09
N SER A 204 25.20 -4.08 -10.94
CA SER A 204 26.20 -3.16 -10.39
C SER A 204 27.38 -3.92 -9.79
N ALA A 205 28.41 -3.16 -9.40
CA ALA A 205 29.45 -3.65 -8.50
C ALA A 205 28.81 -4.15 -7.19
N GLU A 206 29.41 -5.19 -6.61
CA GLU A 206 28.96 -5.72 -5.33
C GLU A 206 29.29 -4.77 -4.20
N SER A 207 28.30 -4.50 -3.36
CA SER A 207 28.46 -3.83 -2.08
C SER A 207 28.13 -4.80 -0.95
N ASN A 208 28.65 -4.55 0.25
CA ASN A 208 28.32 -5.33 1.43
C ASN A 208 28.15 -4.44 2.67
N PHE A 209 27.44 -4.95 3.66
CA PHE A 209 27.28 -4.30 4.96
C PHE A 209 27.04 -5.36 6.05
N LEU A 210 27.31 -4.99 7.30
CA LEU A 210 27.05 -5.82 8.48
C LEU A 210 25.79 -5.29 9.20
N THR A 211 24.82 -6.15 9.46
CA THR A 211 23.68 -5.79 10.31
C THR A 211 24.13 -5.69 11.78
N PRO A 212 23.58 -4.73 12.56
CA PRO A 212 23.78 -4.69 14.01
C PRO A 212 23.40 -6.01 14.68
N SER A 213 24.07 -6.33 15.79
CA SER A 213 23.76 -7.51 16.60
C SER A 213 22.49 -7.37 17.43
N ARG A 214 22.02 -6.15 17.65
CA ARG A 214 20.83 -5.82 18.44
C ARG A 214 19.75 -5.24 17.53
N VAL A 215 18.49 -5.67 17.71
CA VAL A 215 17.33 -5.14 16.97
C VAL A 215 16.60 -4.14 17.86
N LEU A 216 16.45 -2.90 17.41
CA LEU A 216 15.66 -1.89 18.14
C LEU A 216 14.19 -2.33 18.18
N VAL A 217 13.55 -2.22 19.34
CA VAL A 217 12.13 -2.60 19.55
C VAL A 217 11.29 -1.37 19.83
N LEU A 218 11.78 -0.47 20.69
CA LEU A 218 11.17 0.83 20.95
C LEU A 218 12.23 1.82 21.44
N GLN A 219 11.92 3.10 21.34
CA GLN A 219 12.71 4.18 21.91
C GLN A 219 11.83 5.35 22.36
N PHE A 220 12.28 6.06 23.38
CA PHE A 220 11.65 7.31 23.84
C PHE A 220 12.63 8.12 24.68
N ASP A 221 12.36 9.41 24.81
CA ASP A 221 13.08 10.28 25.72
C ASP A 221 12.37 10.38 27.07
N THR A 222 13.13 10.44 28.15
CA THR A 222 12.61 10.66 29.52
C THR A 222 13.42 11.74 30.24
N ASN A 223 12.75 12.49 31.11
CA ASN A 223 13.38 13.38 32.09
C ASN A 223 13.06 12.96 33.53
N CYS A 224 12.86 11.65 33.76
CA CYS A 224 12.50 11.09 35.06
C CYS A 224 13.42 11.61 36.18
N PRO A 225 12.85 12.27 37.21
CA PRO A 225 13.65 12.97 38.21
C PRO A 225 14.29 12.00 39.21
N PRO A 226 15.37 12.41 39.92
CA PRO A 226 16.09 11.53 40.86
C PRO A 226 15.28 11.04 42.05
N THR A 227 14.12 11.65 42.33
CA THR A 227 13.22 11.29 43.42
C THR A 227 12.17 10.25 43.02
N LYS A 228 12.20 9.79 41.76
CA LYS A 228 11.20 8.88 41.19
C LYS A 228 11.87 7.62 40.67
N SER A 229 11.13 6.52 40.76
CA SER A 229 11.54 5.26 40.17
C SER A 229 11.31 5.30 38.67
N PHE A 230 12.30 4.86 37.91
CA PHE A 230 12.17 4.55 36.49
C PHE A 230 12.04 3.02 36.33
N ASN A 231 10.88 2.57 35.90
CA ASN A 231 10.50 1.16 35.84
C ASN A 231 9.54 0.80 34.68
N PRO A 232 9.88 1.14 33.41
CA PRO A 232 9.17 0.60 32.26
C PRO A 232 9.27 -0.93 32.20
N SER A 233 8.31 -1.58 31.54
CA SER A 233 8.34 -3.03 31.33
C SER A 233 7.67 -3.46 30.04
N ILE A 234 8.05 -4.66 29.58
CA ILE A 234 7.45 -5.40 28.48
C ILE A 234 7.14 -6.84 28.91
N VAL A 235 6.26 -7.52 28.16
CA VAL A 235 6.10 -8.98 28.24
C VAL A 235 6.54 -9.59 26.91
N PRO A 236 7.66 -10.33 26.88
CA PRO A 236 8.13 -10.97 25.65
C PRO A 236 7.34 -12.24 25.36
N ILE A 237 7.12 -12.49 24.07
CA ILE A 237 6.63 -13.77 23.53
C ILE A 237 7.81 -14.60 23.03
N SER A 238 8.79 -13.95 22.43
CA SER A 238 10.05 -14.56 22.01
C SER A 238 11.18 -13.54 22.05
N GLY A 239 12.41 -14.04 22.00
CA GLY A 239 13.64 -13.23 22.04
C GLY A 239 14.11 -12.92 23.45
N THR A 240 15.32 -12.37 23.54
CA THR A 240 15.93 -11.88 24.79
C THR A 240 16.15 -10.38 24.67
N TYR A 241 15.91 -9.63 25.75
CA TYR A 241 15.84 -8.17 25.70
C TYR A 241 16.78 -7.49 26.68
N GLU A 242 17.20 -6.29 26.32
CA GLU A 242 17.93 -5.36 27.18
C GLU A 242 17.44 -3.92 26.98
N TRP A 243 17.57 -3.12 28.02
CA TRP A 243 17.28 -1.69 28.01
C TRP A 243 18.59 -0.90 28.08
N ASP A 244 18.81 -0.03 27.12
CA ASP A 244 19.78 1.06 27.22
C ASP A 244 19.08 2.28 27.82
N LEU A 245 19.50 2.71 29.00
CA LEU A 245 18.87 3.79 29.75
C LEU A 245 19.39 5.19 29.36
N GLY A 246 20.26 5.28 28.35
CA GLY A 246 20.76 6.57 27.83
C GLY A 246 21.73 7.32 28.75
N ASN A 247 22.07 6.75 29.91
CA ASN A 247 23.07 7.25 30.86
C ASN A 247 24.30 6.31 30.94
N GLY A 248 24.44 5.37 29.99
CA GLY A 248 25.47 4.33 30.00
C GLY A 248 25.11 3.08 30.81
N THR A 249 23.97 3.06 31.50
CA THR A 249 23.46 1.86 32.18
C THR A 249 22.70 0.99 31.19
N ILE A 250 23.08 -0.30 31.12
CA ILE A 250 22.34 -1.34 30.40
C ILE A 250 21.69 -2.27 31.40
N VAL A 251 20.38 -2.54 31.25
CA VAL A 251 19.62 -3.47 32.09
C VAL A 251 19.18 -4.65 31.24
N GLN A 252 19.67 -5.85 31.56
CA GLN A 252 19.22 -7.09 30.91
C GLN A 252 17.87 -7.51 31.50
N GLY A 253 16.90 -7.83 30.64
CA GLY A 253 15.60 -8.33 31.05
C GLY A 253 14.41 -7.51 30.53
N ASN A 254 13.22 -7.87 31.02
CA ASN A 254 11.94 -7.41 30.49
C ASN A 254 11.38 -6.20 31.25
N SER A 255 11.96 -5.87 32.40
CA SER A 255 11.57 -4.74 33.23
C SER A 255 12.80 -4.03 33.75
N VAL A 256 12.66 -2.74 34.01
CA VAL A 256 13.71 -1.89 34.57
C VAL A 256 13.39 -1.56 36.02
N SER A 257 14.43 -1.42 36.83
CA SER A 257 14.36 -0.73 38.11
C SER A 257 15.60 0.17 38.20
N HIS A 258 15.39 1.48 38.12
CA HIS A 258 16.48 2.44 38.07
C HIS A 258 16.09 3.78 38.71
N THR A 259 17.10 4.56 39.09
CA THR A 259 16.94 5.95 39.54
C THR A 259 18.01 6.79 38.85
N TYR A 260 17.58 7.80 38.10
CA TYR A 260 18.52 8.71 37.44
C TYR A 260 19.13 9.69 38.44
N ALA A 261 20.40 10.08 38.22
CA ALA A 261 21.08 11.04 39.09
C ALA A 261 20.63 12.50 38.89
N ASN A 262 20.02 12.82 37.74
CA ASN A 262 19.51 14.14 37.39
C ASN A 262 18.32 14.03 36.42
N SER A 263 17.56 15.11 36.28
CA SER A 263 16.42 15.20 35.36
C SER A 263 16.80 15.64 33.93
N ASN A 264 18.07 15.55 33.54
CA ASN A 264 18.43 15.84 32.14
C ASN A 264 17.84 14.75 31.25
N THR A 265 17.43 15.12 30.04
CA THR A 265 16.89 14.18 29.06
C THR A 265 17.81 12.97 28.85
N LYS A 266 17.21 11.78 28.78
CA LYS A 266 17.85 10.51 28.43
C LYS A 266 17.03 9.84 27.34
N THR A 267 17.70 9.35 26.30
CA THR A 267 17.08 8.50 25.29
C THR A 267 17.16 7.06 25.73
N VAL A 268 16.02 6.47 26.06
CA VAL A 268 15.89 5.08 26.47
C VAL A 268 15.55 4.25 25.24
N LYS A 269 16.23 3.10 25.09
CA LYS A 269 16.02 2.19 23.97
C LYS A 269 15.89 0.76 24.48
N LEU A 270 14.92 0.03 23.95
CA LEU A 270 14.79 -1.41 24.16
C LEU A 270 15.33 -2.13 22.93
N TYR A 271 16.21 -3.09 23.16
CA TYR A 271 16.77 -3.93 22.12
C TYR A 271 16.41 -5.40 22.36
N CYS A 272 16.12 -6.13 21.27
CA CYS A 272 16.19 -7.58 21.25
C CYS A 272 17.62 -8.00 20.88
N THR A 273 18.26 -8.82 21.71
CA THR A 273 19.68 -9.20 21.61
C THR A 273 19.88 -10.60 21.04
N SER A 274 18.84 -11.44 21.04
CA SER A 274 18.87 -12.80 20.51
C SER A 274 17.46 -13.28 20.20
N GLY A 275 17.32 -14.10 19.15
CA GLY A 275 16.04 -14.62 18.67
C GLY A 275 15.21 -13.60 17.89
N THR A 276 14.01 -14.01 17.47
CA THR A 276 13.07 -13.14 16.77
C THR A 276 12.35 -12.24 17.78
N PRO A 277 12.41 -10.90 17.65
CA PRO A 277 11.68 -10.00 18.53
C PRO A 277 10.17 -10.23 18.38
N SER A 278 9.48 -10.37 19.51
CA SER A 278 8.03 -10.43 19.63
C SER A 278 7.62 -10.16 21.07
N ILE A 279 6.73 -9.20 21.28
CA ILE A 279 6.19 -8.83 22.59
C ILE A 279 4.66 -8.83 22.55
N SER A 280 4.03 -9.07 23.70
CA SER A 280 2.59 -8.90 23.87
C SER A 280 2.20 -7.62 24.58
N ASP A 281 3.09 -7.12 25.43
CA ASP A 281 2.80 -6.00 26.31
C ASP A 281 3.89 -4.94 26.29
N ILE A 282 3.46 -3.69 26.34
CA ILE A 282 4.28 -2.54 26.73
C ILE A 282 3.57 -1.83 27.89
N THR A 283 4.28 -1.61 28.99
CA THR A 283 3.78 -0.80 30.12
C THR A 283 4.75 0.35 30.44
N ILE A 284 4.31 1.57 30.13
CA ILE A 284 5.01 2.83 30.39
C ILE A 284 4.10 3.73 31.24
N TYR A 285 4.10 3.45 32.54
CA TYR A 285 3.26 4.14 33.51
C TYR A 285 4.03 5.23 34.24
N ASN A 286 3.70 6.51 34.06
CA ASN A 286 4.33 7.61 34.80
C ASN A 286 5.87 7.57 34.77
N GLN A 287 6.42 7.37 33.57
CA GLN A 287 7.87 7.24 33.33
C GLN A 287 8.50 8.54 32.84
N TYR A 288 7.76 9.66 32.97
CA TYR A 288 8.22 11.00 32.59
C TYR A 288 8.69 11.05 31.13
N VAL A 289 7.97 10.36 30.25
CA VAL A 289 8.27 10.36 28.82
C VAL A 289 7.98 11.75 28.25
N ILE A 290 8.89 12.23 27.41
CA ILE A 290 8.80 13.55 26.78
C ILE A 290 8.82 13.43 25.25
N GLY A 291 8.12 14.33 24.57
CA GLY A 291 8.15 14.42 23.11
C GLY A 291 7.50 13.22 22.44
N MET A 292 8.19 12.62 21.46
CA MET A 292 7.68 11.50 20.68
C MET A 292 8.21 10.16 21.21
N MET A 293 7.31 9.19 21.37
CA MET A 293 7.67 7.79 21.59
C MET A 293 7.61 7.00 20.28
N ASP A 294 8.65 6.24 19.97
CA ASP A 294 8.68 5.39 18.78
C ASP A 294 8.59 3.92 19.19
N ILE A 295 7.42 3.33 18.96
CA ILE A 295 7.16 1.89 19.09
C ILE A 295 6.98 1.23 17.71
N SER A 296 7.38 1.90 16.62
CA SER A 296 7.16 1.42 15.24
C SER A 296 7.97 0.16 14.89
N HIS A 297 9.01 -0.12 15.69
CA HIS A 297 9.86 -1.29 15.56
C HIS A 297 9.36 -2.50 16.36
N ALA A 298 8.30 -2.34 17.17
CA ALA A 298 7.77 -3.40 18.00
C ALA A 298 7.03 -4.44 17.16
N ALA A 299 7.36 -5.71 17.38
CA ALA A 299 6.67 -6.82 16.75
C ALA A 299 5.61 -7.39 17.71
N PHE A 300 4.33 -7.23 17.34
CA PHE A 300 3.18 -7.71 18.08
C PHE A 300 2.51 -8.87 17.34
N ALA A 301 2.86 -10.11 17.68
CA ALA A 301 2.48 -11.30 16.91
C ALA A 301 1.41 -12.21 17.57
N SER A 302 1.00 -11.93 18.81
CA SER A 302 0.00 -12.77 19.52
C SER A 302 -1.09 -11.92 20.19
N LEU A 303 -1.01 -11.66 21.49
CA LEU A 303 -1.88 -10.72 22.19
C LEU A 303 -1.24 -9.33 22.18
N VAL A 304 -2.02 -8.25 22.09
CA VAL A 304 -1.49 -6.87 22.07
C VAL A 304 -2.11 -6.03 23.17
N ARG A 305 -1.26 -5.60 24.10
CA ARG A 305 -1.58 -4.71 25.21
C ARG A 305 -0.58 -3.55 25.26
N VAL A 306 -1.01 -2.38 24.85
CA VAL A 306 -0.22 -1.14 24.91
C VAL A 306 -0.78 -0.27 26.02
N ASN A 307 0.00 -0.09 27.09
CA ASN A 307 -0.37 0.72 28.25
C ASN A 307 0.67 1.84 28.43
N ILE A 308 0.41 3.01 27.86
CA ILE A 308 1.26 4.20 27.96
C ILE A 308 0.44 5.29 28.64
N TYR A 309 0.61 5.49 29.94
CA TYR A 309 -0.31 6.37 30.67
C TYR A 309 0.38 7.16 31.77
N GLN A 310 -0.18 8.33 32.09
CA GLN A 310 0.37 9.30 33.05
C GLN A 310 1.75 9.87 32.64
N ASN A 311 1.98 10.16 31.36
CA ASN A 311 3.15 10.90 30.88
C ASN A 311 2.73 12.25 30.26
N PRO A 312 2.48 13.30 31.06
CA PRO A 312 1.90 14.55 30.56
C PRO A 312 2.75 15.31 29.51
N SER A 313 4.04 14.95 29.37
CA SER A 313 4.95 15.55 28.40
C SER A 313 5.15 14.70 27.14
N LEU A 314 4.51 13.53 27.04
CA LEU A 314 4.46 12.72 25.82
C LEU A 314 3.45 13.36 24.86
N THR A 315 3.95 13.88 23.74
CA THR A 315 3.15 14.64 22.76
C THR A 315 2.68 13.84 21.56
N GLY A 316 3.22 12.63 21.37
CA GLY A 316 2.77 11.72 20.31
C GLY A 316 3.56 10.42 20.28
N PHE A 317 3.15 9.49 19.41
CA PHE A 317 3.79 8.20 19.27
C PHE A 317 3.72 7.65 17.83
N ALA A 318 4.62 6.74 17.49
CA ALA A 318 4.63 6.02 16.21
C ALA A 318 4.33 4.53 16.43
N LEU A 319 3.32 3.99 15.75
CA LEU A 319 2.96 2.57 15.78
C LEU A 319 3.67 1.76 14.69
N PRO A 320 3.79 0.43 14.85
CA PRO A 320 4.21 -0.44 13.75
C PRO A 320 3.24 -0.33 12.58
N THR A 321 3.76 -0.42 11.35
CA THR A 321 2.90 -0.39 10.15
C THR A 321 1.97 -1.61 10.04
N THR A 322 2.30 -2.70 10.72
CA THR A 322 1.51 -3.93 10.75
C THR A 322 1.52 -4.52 12.15
N ILE A 323 0.34 -4.75 12.73
CA ILE A 323 0.15 -5.53 13.96
C ILE A 323 -0.66 -6.76 13.57
N THR A 324 -0.07 -7.95 13.74
CA THR A 324 -0.74 -9.22 13.39
C THR A 324 -1.44 -9.85 14.59
N GLY A 325 -0.97 -9.53 15.79
CA GLY A 325 -1.61 -9.94 17.04
C GLY A 325 -2.99 -9.33 17.24
N ALA A 326 -3.79 -9.99 18.09
CA ALA A 326 -5.11 -9.52 18.49
C ALA A 326 -4.99 -8.48 19.60
N VAL A 327 -5.52 -7.28 19.35
CA VAL A 327 -5.58 -6.15 20.27
C VAL A 327 -6.60 -6.42 21.37
N GLU A 328 -6.10 -6.43 22.61
CA GLU A 328 -6.90 -6.57 23.83
C GLU A 328 -6.96 -5.25 24.60
N MET A 329 -5.85 -4.51 24.65
CA MET A 329 -5.78 -3.25 25.39
C MET A 329 -4.96 -2.23 24.62
N PHE A 330 -5.54 -1.07 24.38
CA PHE A 330 -4.83 0.10 23.90
C PHE A 330 -5.19 1.28 24.80
N ASN A 331 -4.36 1.50 25.82
CA ASN A 331 -4.55 2.55 26.80
C ASN A 331 -3.42 3.58 26.67
N ILE A 332 -3.76 4.76 26.16
CA ILE A 332 -2.85 5.91 26.03
C ILE A 332 -3.32 7.08 26.89
N SER A 333 -3.92 6.82 28.05
CA SER A 333 -4.61 7.85 28.86
C SER A 333 -3.67 8.75 29.69
N TYR A 334 -4.10 9.98 30.00
CA TYR A 334 -3.39 10.94 30.86
C TYR A 334 -1.98 11.29 30.34
N ASN A 335 -1.85 11.53 29.04
CA ASN A 335 -0.61 12.02 28.44
C ASN A 335 -0.82 13.42 27.86
N GLY A 336 0.22 13.99 27.24
CA GLY A 336 0.16 15.28 26.56
C GLY A 336 -0.06 15.17 25.06
N ILE A 337 -0.69 14.08 24.58
CA ILE A 337 -0.76 13.79 23.14
C ILE A 337 -1.66 14.83 22.46
N ILE A 338 -1.15 15.44 21.40
CA ILE A 338 -1.83 16.52 20.66
C ILE A 338 -2.15 16.10 19.22
N GLY A 339 -3.15 16.76 18.64
CA GLY A 339 -3.50 16.59 17.23
C GLY A 339 -4.22 15.29 16.94
N ASN A 340 -4.00 14.74 15.74
CA ASN A 340 -4.69 13.54 15.27
C ASN A 340 -3.94 12.28 15.69
N ILE A 341 -4.68 11.29 16.19
CA ILE A 341 -4.17 9.95 16.43
C ILE A 341 -4.64 9.02 15.31
N TYR A 342 -3.67 8.39 14.63
CA TYR A 342 -3.92 7.39 13.60
C TYR A 342 -3.69 5.99 14.19
N LEU A 343 -4.78 5.29 14.52
CA LEU A 343 -4.77 3.91 15.02
C LEU A 343 -4.85 2.89 13.89
N THR A 344 -4.23 3.20 12.75
CA THR A 344 -4.40 2.43 11.51
C THR A 344 -3.84 1.01 11.60
N ALA A 345 -2.85 0.80 12.47
CA ALA A 345 -2.27 -0.53 12.69
C ALA A 345 -3.19 -1.47 13.50
N LEU A 346 -4.20 -0.95 14.21
CA LEU A 346 -5.08 -1.74 15.07
C LEU A 346 -6.22 -2.35 14.24
N VAL A 347 -5.91 -3.43 13.53
CA VAL A 347 -6.83 -4.07 12.56
C VAL A 347 -7.43 -5.39 13.03
N ASN A 348 -6.97 -5.95 14.13
CA ASN A 348 -7.41 -7.26 14.64
C ASN A 348 -7.66 -7.16 16.14
N PHE A 349 -8.92 -7.22 16.57
CA PHE A 349 -9.33 -7.08 17.97
C PHE A 349 -9.78 -8.43 18.58
N ASN A 350 -9.52 -8.65 19.86
CA ASN A 350 -10.09 -9.80 20.58
C ASN A 350 -11.39 -9.43 21.31
N SER A 351 -12.12 -10.40 21.85
CA SER A 351 -13.39 -10.17 22.57
C SER A 351 -13.28 -9.37 23.87
N SER A 352 -12.09 -8.95 24.29
CA SER A 352 -11.86 -8.09 25.46
C SER A 352 -11.25 -6.74 25.09
N ALA A 353 -11.19 -6.44 23.78
CA ALA A 353 -10.58 -5.24 23.23
C ALA A 353 -11.12 -3.96 23.87
N SER A 354 -10.22 -3.21 24.48
CA SER A 354 -10.48 -1.95 25.16
C SER A 354 -9.58 -0.84 24.61
N ILE A 355 -10.18 0.28 24.21
CA ILE A 355 -9.47 1.44 23.67
C ILE A 355 -9.75 2.64 24.58
N CYS A 356 -8.72 3.09 25.29
CA CYS A 356 -8.80 4.19 26.24
C CYS A 356 -7.81 5.28 25.86
N VAL A 357 -8.32 6.47 25.54
CA VAL A 357 -7.50 7.63 25.11
C VAL A 357 -7.68 8.86 26.00
N ASN A 358 -8.24 8.65 27.19
CA ASN A 358 -8.68 9.70 28.12
C ASN A 358 -7.58 10.73 28.42
N ASN A 359 -7.96 11.99 28.64
CA ASN A 359 -7.09 13.05 29.15
C ASN A 359 -5.87 13.27 28.24
N ASN A 360 -6.12 13.43 26.94
CA ASN A 360 -5.13 13.87 25.95
C ASN A 360 -5.74 14.99 25.12
N PRO A 361 -5.07 16.14 24.91
CA PRO A 361 -5.58 17.24 24.09
C PRO A 361 -5.55 16.95 22.57
N ILE A 362 -6.23 15.89 22.14
CA ILE A 362 -6.31 15.43 20.75
C ILE A 362 -7.44 16.13 20.01
N THR A 363 -7.37 16.12 18.68
CA THR A 363 -8.44 16.66 17.83
C THR A 363 -9.25 15.56 17.18
N PHE A 364 -8.64 14.40 16.91
CA PHE A 364 -9.28 13.34 16.16
C PHE A 364 -8.67 11.96 16.44
N VAL A 365 -9.48 10.91 16.40
CA VAL A 365 -9.04 9.50 16.44
C VAL A 365 -9.48 8.81 15.16
N TYR A 366 -8.53 8.28 14.40
CA TYR A 366 -8.78 7.60 13.13
C TYR A 366 -8.50 6.10 13.21
N PHE A 367 -9.45 5.29 12.71
CA PHE A 367 -9.33 3.85 12.51
C PHE A 367 -9.28 3.51 11.01
N GLU A 368 -8.63 2.40 10.63
CA GLU A 368 -8.66 1.91 9.24
C GLU A 368 -10.06 1.50 8.78
N ASN A 369 -10.36 1.62 7.49
CA ASN A 369 -11.69 1.33 6.94
C ASN A 369 -12.13 -0.15 7.07
N THR A 370 -11.22 -1.07 7.40
CA THR A 370 -11.55 -2.48 7.62
C THR A 370 -10.83 -2.99 8.86
N VAL A 371 -11.57 -3.17 9.95
CA VAL A 371 -11.09 -3.87 11.14
C VAL A 371 -11.75 -5.26 11.25
N SER A 372 -11.01 -6.19 11.83
CA SER A 372 -11.44 -7.55 12.15
C SER A 372 -11.46 -7.75 13.67
N GLY A 373 -12.20 -8.75 14.15
CA GLY A 373 -12.36 -8.97 15.59
C GLY A 373 -13.59 -8.31 16.18
N LEU A 374 -13.67 -8.25 17.52
CA LEU A 374 -14.78 -7.66 18.27
C LEU A 374 -14.24 -6.53 19.15
N ILE A 375 -14.99 -5.44 19.31
CA ILE A 375 -14.63 -4.36 20.24
C ILE A 375 -15.57 -4.40 21.44
N ASN A 376 -14.98 -4.35 22.64
CA ASN A 376 -15.72 -4.44 23.89
C ASN A 376 -15.91 -3.07 24.57
N TYR A 377 -14.88 -2.23 24.57
CA TYR A 377 -14.88 -1.01 25.37
C TYR A 377 -14.15 0.13 24.66
N ILE A 378 -14.79 1.29 24.57
CA ILE A 378 -14.18 2.55 24.13
C ILE A 378 -14.41 3.61 25.19
N ASP A 379 -13.34 4.32 25.55
CA ASP A 379 -13.39 5.41 26.53
C ASP A 379 -12.53 6.59 26.07
N MET A 380 -13.19 7.71 25.81
CA MET A 380 -12.56 8.96 25.39
C MET A 380 -13.13 10.13 26.20
N ARG A 381 -12.52 10.35 27.37
CA ARG A 381 -12.87 11.45 28.29
C ARG A 381 -11.84 12.54 28.26
N ASP A 382 -12.26 13.80 28.32
CA ASP A 382 -11.37 14.96 28.42
C ASP A 382 -10.33 14.97 27.28
N CYS A 383 -10.77 14.59 26.06
CA CYS A 383 -9.88 14.42 24.91
C CYS A 383 -9.86 15.64 23.97
N ASN A 384 -10.80 16.57 24.11
CA ASN A 384 -11.01 17.69 23.17
C ASN A 384 -11.25 17.26 21.71
N ILE A 385 -11.87 16.08 21.49
CA ILE A 385 -12.24 15.62 20.14
C ILE A 385 -13.06 16.72 19.45
N ASP A 386 -12.64 17.07 18.25
CA ASP A 386 -13.13 18.22 17.50
C ASP A 386 -14.02 17.77 16.35
N HIS A 387 -15.22 18.36 16.28
CA HIS A 387 -16.29 18.12 15.32
C HIS A 387 -16.85 16.68 15.28
N LEU A 388 -16.03 15.65 15.02
CA LEU A 388 -16.51 14.32 14.66
C LEU A 388 -15.77 13.20 15.41
N ALA A 389 -16.51 12.28 16.01
CA ALA A 389 -16.03 10.96 16.42
C ALA A 389 -16.57 9.89 15.45
N SER A 390 -15.71 9.33 14.61
CA SER A 390 -16.09 8.31 13.63
C SER A 390 -15.71 6.90 14.07
N PHE A 391 -16.72 6.06 14.24
CA PHE A 391 -16.59 4.63 14.48
C PHE A 391 -17.05 3.81 13.26
N ALA A 392 -17.09 4.42 12.06
CA ALA A 392 -17.59 3.76 10.85
C ALA A 392 -16.78 2.51 10.45
N ALA A 393 -15.50 2.48 10.77
CA ALA A 393 -14.64 1.31 10.62
C ALA A 393 -15.08 0.11 11.47
N LEU A 394 -15.71 0.36 12.63
CA LEU A 394 -15.90 -0.60 13.71
C LEU A 394 -17.28 -1.25 13.59
N GLN A 395 -17.38 -2.31 12.78
CA GLN A 395 -18.66 -2.99 12.51
C GLN A 395 -18.93 -4.21 13.40
N LYS A 396 -17.98 -4.59 14.25
CA LYS A 396 -18.04 -5.82 15.04
C LYS A 396 -17.74 -5.51 16.50
N TRP A 397 -18.75 -5.69 17.33
CA TRP A 397 -18.73 -5.41 18.76
C TRP A 397 -19.02 -6.69 19.52
N THR A 398 -18.57 -6.76 20.77
CA THR A 398 -19.04 -7.80 21.67
C THR A 398 -20.54 -7.62 21.95
N ASP A 399 -21.18 -8.68 22.42
CA ASP A 399 -22.44 -8.51 23.12
C ASP A 399 -22.14 -7.76 24.42
N ASN A 400 -22.88 -6.68 24.69
CA ASN A 400 -22.72 -5.81 25.86
C ASN A 400 -21.51 -4.86 25.80
N ALA A 401 -21.14 -4.38 24.61
CA ALA A 401 -20.09 -3.39 24.45
C ALA A 401 -20.44 -2.05 25.13
N THR A 402 -19.41 -1.29 25.48
CA THR A 402 -19.55 0.02 26.15
C THR A 402 -18.77 1.09 25.41
N ILE A 403 -19.40 2.25 25.20
CA ILE A 403 -18.76 3.42 24.60
C ILE A 403 -19.02 4.61 25.52
N ILE A 404 -17.94 5.32 25.88
CA ILE A 404 -17.98 6.49 26.76
C ILE A 404 -17.25 7.65 26.10
N LEU A 405 -17.96 8.76 25.93
CA LEU A 405 -17.48 10.02 25.37
C LEU A 405 -17.87 11.15 26.32
N MET A 406 -16.92 11.64 27.12
CA MET A 406 -17.22 12.65 28.14
C MET A 406 -16.30 13.86 28.02
N ASN A 407 -16.83 15.05 28.30
CA ASN A 407 -16.06 16.29 28.36
C ASN A 407 -15.27 16.56 27.07
N ASN A 408 -15.92 16.38 25.91
CA ASN A 408 -15.38 16.76 24.61
C ASN A 408 -16.20 17.94 24.06
N PRO A 409 -15.96 19.18 24.52
CA PRO A 409 -16.86 20.31 24.26
C PRO A 409 -16.92 20.74 22.79
N ASN A 410 -16.00 20.25 21.95
CA ASN A 410 -16.01 20.50 20.51
C ASN A 410 -16.54 19.31 19.69
N LEU A 411 -16.95 18.22 20.34
CA LEU A 411 -17.50 17.04 19.67
C LEU A 411 -18.96 17.32 19.31
N VAL A 412 -19.24 17.42 18.01
CA VAL A 412 -20.54 17.80 17.45
C VAL A 412 -21.29 16.60 16.87
N SER A 413 -20.56 15.62 16.32
CA SER A 413 -21.15 14.48 15.64
C SER A 413 -20.50 13.15 16.02
N ILE A 414 -21.32 12.11 16.17
CA ILE A 414 -20.87 10.73 16.33
C ILE A 414 -21.46 9.89 15.20
N ILE A 415 -20.61 9.17 14.45
CA ILE A 415 -21.06 8.35 13.32
C ILE A 415 -20.62 6.90 13.44
N PHE A 416 -21.55 6.00 13.15
CA PHE A 416 -21.30 4.59 12.91
C PHE A 416 -21.56 4.26 11.43
N SER A 417 -21.05 3.11 10.97
CA SER A 417 -21.23 2.68 9.58
C SER A 417 -22.70 2.37 9.28
N THR A 418 -23.14 2.63 8.04
CA THR A 418 -24.45 2.24 7.52
C THR A 418 -24.55 0.76 7.16
N ASN A 419 -23.42 0.06 7.00
CA ASN A 419 -23.41 -1.39 6.88
C ASN A 419 -23.86 -2.06 8.19
N PRO A 420 -24.42 -3.28 8.13
CA PRO A 420 -24.84 -4.02 9.32
C PRO A 420 -23.70 -4.24 10.30
N HIS A 421 -24.02 -4.09 11.59
CA HIS A 421 -23.11 -4.38 12.69
C HIS A 421 -23.44 -5.73 13.34
N VAL A 422 -22.47 -6.29 14.06
CA VAL A 422 -22.64 -7.43 14.98
C VAL A 422 -22.38 -6.98 16.41
N GLY A 423 -23.08 -7.58 17.38
CA GLY A 423 -22.99 -7.23 18.80
C GLY A 423 -24.03 -6.21 19.23
N SER A 424 -24.00 -5.83 20.51
CA SER A 424 -24.98 -4.95 21.15
C SER A 424 -24.32 -4.01 22.14
N LEU A 425 -24.95 -2.88 22.46
CA LEU A 425 -24.42 -1.93 23.45
C LEU A 425 -25.09 -2.14 24.82
N GLN A 426 -24.29 -2.43 25.83
CA GLN A 426 -24.72 -2.35 27.22
C GLN A 426 -24.76 -0.91 27.71
N SER A 427 -23.83 -0.07 27.23
CA SER A 427 -23.77 1.32 27.63
C SER A 427 -23.27 2.21 26.50
N PHE A 428 -23.97 3.33 26.32
CA PHE A 428 -23.57 4.41 25.44
C PHE A 428 -23.71 5.72 26.22
N ASP A 429 -22.58 6.24 26.72
CA ASP A 429 -22.57 7.39 27.64
C ASP A 429 -21.86 8.59 26.99
N VAL A 430 -22.64 9.60 26.60
CA VAL A 430 -22.17 10.84 25.99
C VAL A 430 -22.51 12.01 26.89
N ARG A 431 -21.51 12.66 27.49
CA ARG A 431 -21.73 13.80 28.40
C ARG A 431 -20.86 15.00 28.13
N SER A 432 -21.42 16.18 28.34
CA SER A 432 -20.67 17.44 28.29
C SER A 432 -19.91 17.59 26.97
N CYS A 433 -20.55 17.18 25.88
CA CYS A 433 -20.11 17.41 24.50
C CYS A 433 -20.93 18.58 23.89
N ALA A 434 -20.68 18.97 22.65
CA ALA A 434 -21.51 19.94 21.92
C ALA A 434 -22.30 19.23 20.81
N LEU A 435 -22.92 18.10 21.17
CA LEU A 435 -23.50 17.16 20.22
C LEU A 435 -24.71 17.78 19.52
N SER A 436 -24.67 17.86 18.19
CA SER A 436 -25.84 18.17 17.35
C SER A 436 -26.38 16.92 16.65
N ASP A 437 -25.54 15.89 16.48
CA ASP A 437 -25.90 14.69 15.74
C ASP A 437 -25.25 13.43 16.32
N ALA A 438 -26.03 12.39 16.58
CA ALA A 438 -25.50 11.08 16.94
C ALA A 438 -26.29 10.02 16.20
N SER A 439 -25.65 9.42 15.19
CA SER A 439 -26.29 8.39 14.38
C SER A 439 -25.69 7.02 14.58
N LEU A 440 -26.53 6.08 15.05
CA LEU A 440 -26.19 4.66 15.18
C LEU A 440 -26.09 3.94 13.82
N GLY A 441 -26.42 4.61 12.72
CA GLY A 441 -26.26 4.08 11.36
C GLY A 441 -26.98 2.74 11.14
N GLY A 442 -26.25 1.75 10.61
CA GLY A 442 -26.77 0.41 10.30
C GLY A 442 -26.81 -0.56 11.48
N TRP A 443 -26.61 -0.10 12.73
CA TRP A 443 -26.49 -0.97 13.90
C TRP A 443 -27.85 -1.35 14.51
N SER A 444 -28.59 -2.22 13.81
CA SER A 444 -29.94 -2.65 14.22
C SER A 444 -30.01 -3.38 15.58
N SER A 445 -28.89 -3.95 16.05
CA SER A 445 -28.79 -4.66 17.33
C SER A 445 -28.26 -3.82 18.49
N ALA A 446 -27.96 -2.53 18.27
CA ALA A 446 -27.37 -1.67 19.30
C ALA A 446 -28.24 -1.63 20.57
N MET A 447 -29.56 -1.62 20.42
CA MET A 447 -30.53 -1.49 21.52
C MET A 447 -31.16 -2.81 21.99
N GLN A 448 -30.52 -3.95 21.73
CA GLN A 448 -31.08 -5.27 22.07
C GLN A 448 -30.50 -5.87 23.37
N ALA A 449 -29.46 -5.27 23.95
CA ALA A 449 -28.86 -5.75 25.20
C ALA A 449 -29.82 -5.56 26.39
N PRO A 450 -30.09 -6.61 27.20
CA PRO A 450 -30.91 -6.48 28.40
C PRO A 450 -30.32 -5.48 29.40
N GLY A 451 -31.14 -4.52 29.86
CA GLY A 451 -30.71 -3.54 30.86
C GLY A 451 -29.71 -2.52 30.35
N LEU A 452 -29.65 -2.28 29.03
CA LEU A 452 -28.78 -1.26 28.44
C LEU A 452 -29.01 0.13 29.06
N VAL A 453 -27.97 0.96 29.02
CA VAL A 453 -28.01 2.33 29.55
C VAL A 453 -27.46 3.31 28.51
N TYR A 454 -28.35 4.11 27.93
CA TYR A 454 -28.00 5.21 27.02
C TYR A 454 -28.10 6.53 27.76
N VAL A 455 -27.03 7.30 27.75
CA VAL A 455 -26.93 8.57 28.48
C VAL A 455 -26.46 9.66 27.53
N TYR A 456 -27.23 10.74 27.49
CA TYR A 456 -26.94 11.97 26.77
C TYR A 456 -27.20 13.13 27.73
N ILE A 457 -26.16 13.60 28.42
CA ILE A 457 -26.30 14.63 29.46
C ILE A 457 -25.41 15.83 29.15
N ASP A 458 -25.96 17.03 29.30
CA ASP A 458 -25.22 18.28 29.15
C ASP A 458 -24.57 18.47 27.77
N ASN A 459 -25.22 18.00 26.70
CA ASN A 459 -24.67 18.07 25.34
C ASN A 459 -25.07 19.33 24.56
N GLY A 460 -25.90 20.20 25.14
CA GLY A 460 -26.39 21.42 24.50
C GLY A 460 -27.36 21.20 23.32
N MET A 461 -27.97 20.02 23.22
CA MET A 461 -28.87 19.68 22.12
C MET A 461 -30.13 20.57 22.11
N THR A 462 -30.52 21.02 20.93
CA THR A 462 -31.81 21.67 20.66
C THR A 462 -32.97 20.67 20.71
N ALA A 463 -34.20 21.16 20.81
CA ALA A 463 -35.38 20.29 20.83
C ALA A 463 -35.51 19.44 19.54
N GLY A 464 -35.14 20.00 18.38
CA GLY A 464 -35.13 19.28 17.10
C GLY A 464 -34.11 18.13 17.08
N GLU A 465 -32.90 18.37 17.59
CA GLU A 465 -31.85 17.35 17.70
C GLU A 465 -32.23 16.24 18.70
N VAL A 466 -32.87 16.59 19.82
CA VAL A 466 -33.42 15.61 20.77
C VAL A 466 -34.56 14.81 20.13
N ASN A 467 -35.45 15.45 19.37
CA ASN A 467 -36.52 14.75 18.64
C ASN A 467 -35.94 13.76 17.62
N LYS A 468 -34.86 14.14 16.91
CA LYS A 468 -34.13 13.28 15.97
C LYS A 468 -33.49 12.09 16.69
N LEU A 469 -32.78 12.31 17.79
CA LEU A 469 -32.18 11.24 18.58
C LEU A 469 -33.25 10.23 19.06
N LEU A 470 -34.37 10.71 19.58
CA LEU A 470 -35.47 9.84 20.01
C LEU A 470 -36.08 9.04 18.84
N TRP A 471 -36.19 9.64 17.66
CA TRP A 471 -36.64 8.96 16.45
C TRP A 471 -35.70 7.80 16.07
N GLU A 472 -34.39 8.05 16.05
CA GLU A 472 -33.38 7.03 15.70
C GLU A 472 -33.32 5.89 16.71
N LEU A 473 -33.35 6.20 18.01
CA LEU A 473 -33.42 5.20 19.07
C LEU A 473 -34.72 4.38 18.95
N ASN A 474 -35.85 5.04 18.69
CA ASN A 474 -37.12 4.34 18.51
C ASN A 474 -37.11 3.44 17.27
N PHE A 475 -36.45 3.83 16.18
CA PHE A 475 -36.34 3.01 14.98
C PHE A 475 -35.51 1.75 15.23
N THR A 476 -34.40 1.88 15.98
CA THR A 476 -33.49 0.77 16.31
C THR A 476 -34.07 -0.18 17.37
N ALA A 477 -34.87 0.33 18.31
CA ALA A 477 -35.46 -0.45 19.39
C ALA A 477 -36.47 -1.51 18.88
N THR A 478 -36.26 -2.77 19.26
CA THR A 478 -37.18 -3.89 19.00
C THR A 478 -38.15 -4.12 20.18
N SER A 479 -39.32 -4.69 19.89
CA SER A 479 -40.30 -5.05 20.94
C SER A 479 -39.73 -6.13 21.87
N GLY A 480 -39.85 -5.94 23.19
CA GLY A 480 -39.32 -6.86 24.21
C GLY A 480 -37.91 -6.50 24.70
N SER A 481 -37.26 -5.51 24.11
CA SER A 481 -36.03 -4.91 24.66
C SER A 481 -36.35 -4.04 25.88
N SER A 482 -35.47 -4.01 26.88
CA SER A 482 -35.63 -3.17 28.07
C SER A 482 -34.31 -2.54 28.49
N GLY A 483 -34.37 -1.32 28.99
CA GLY A 483 -33.20 -0.53 29.34
C GLY A 483 -33.56 0.89 29.76
N GLN A 484 -32.55 1.72 29.93
CA GLN A 484 -32.68 3.10 30.38
C GLN A 484 -32.12 4.06 29.34
N ILE A 485 -32.86 5.13 29.07
CA ILE A 485 -32.47 6.22 28.18
C ILE A 485 -32.59 7.51 28.98
N PHE A 486 -31.47 8.19 29.19
CA PHE A 486 -31.39 9.47 29.90
C PHE A 486 -30.94 10.55 28.92
N ILE A 487 -31.79 11.54 28.66
CA ILE A 487 -31.48 12.71 27.82
C ILE A 487 -31.78 13.96 28.64
N GLY A 488 -30.78 14.61 29.24
CA GLY A 488 -31.08 15.69 30.19
C GLY A 488 -29.95 16.68 30.40
N GLY A 489 -30.05 17.46 31.49
CA GLY A 489 -29.09 18.51 31.80
C GLY A 489 -29.29 19.75 30.93
N THR A 490 -28.26 20.20 30.22
CA THR A 490 -28.36 21.34 29.28
C THR A 490 -29.11 21.04 27.98
N ASN A 491 -29.46 19.78 27.71
CA ASN A 491 -30.24 19.41 26.53
C ASN A 491 -31.68 19.94 26.64
N ALA A 492 -32.24 20.48 25.55
CA ALA A 492 -33.63 20.91 25.52
C ALA A 492 -34.59 19.72 25.66
N PRO A 493 -35.75 19.88 26.31
CA PRO A 493 -36.76 18.83 26.36
C PRO A 493 -37.33 18.54 24.95
N PRO A 494 -37.79 17.30 24.67
CA PRO A 494 -38.43 16.97 23.40
C PRO A 494 -39.77 17.69 23.25
N ASP A 495 -40.16 17.96 22.00
CA ASP A 495 -41.45 18.55 21.65
C ASP A 495 -42.17 17.77 20.53
N ALA A 496 -43.26 18.33 20.00
CA ALA A 496 -44.08 17.68 18.98
C ALA A 496 -43.81 18.18 17.54
N THR A 497 -42.99 19.22 17.35
CA THR A 497 -42.97 20.01 16.11
C THR A 497 -41.58 20.36 15.59
N SER A 498 -40.57 20.45 16.45
CA SER A 498 -39.21 20.82 16.04
C SER A 498 -38.65 19.82 15.04
N ASP A 499 -38.03 20.34 13.99
CA ASP A 499 -37.48 19.60 12.83
C ASP A 499 -38.46 18.64 12.15
N ASN A 500 -39.77 18.94 12.19
CA ASN A 500 -40.83 18.09 11.64
C ASN A 500 -40.90 16.68 12.26
N LEU A 501 -40.36 16.51 13.47
CA LEU A 501 -40.36 15.27 14.23
C LEU A 501 -41.18 15.43 15.51
N ASN A 502 -41.93 14.40 15.87
CA ASN A 502 -42.71 14.37 17.11
C ASN A 502 -41.95 13.56 18.18
N GLY A 503 -41.01 14.21 18.86
CA GLY A 503 -40.20 13.59 19.92
C GLY A 503 -41.02 13.04 21.08
N LEU A 504 -42.13 13.71 21.43
CA LEU A 504 -43.06 13.21 22.46
C LEU A 504 -43.68 11.85 22.07
N ALA A 505 -44.05 11.67 20.81
CA ALA A 505 -44.57 10.40 20.31
C ALA A 505 -43.49 9.30 20.30
N TYR A 506 -42.26 9.63 19.88
CA TYR A 506 -41.16 8.65 19.90
C TYR A 506 -40.77 8.24 21.32
N LYS A 507 -40.76 9.17 22.28
CA LYS A 507 -40.58 8.87 23.70
C LYS A 507 -41.67 7.91 24.22
N ALA A 508 -42.94 8.17 23.93
CA ALA A 508 -44.04 7.30 24.34
C ALA A 508 -43.93 5.90 23.71
N SER A 509 -43.50 5.82 22.44
CA SER A 509 -43.26 4.57 21.72
C SER A 509 -42.10 3.77 22.33
N LEU A 510 -40.99 4.41 22.70
CA LEU A 510 -39.90 3.73 23.40
C LEU A 510 -40.36 3.17 24.76
N ILE A 511 -41.18 3.92 25.50
CA ILE A 511 -41.74 3.45 26.77
C ILE A 511 -42.65 2.23 26.56
N SER A 512 -43.50 2.23 25.53
CA SER A 512 -44.36 1.08 25.24
C SER A 512 -43.59 -0.16 24.77
N LYS A 513 -42.39 0.03 24.20
CA LYS A 513 -41.45 -1.05 23.87
C LYS A 513 -40.72 -1.64 25.09
N GLY A 514 -40.77 -0.98 26.25
CA GLY A 514 -40.18 -1.47 27.50
C GLY A 514 -39.01 -0.64 28.07
N PHE A 515 -38.70 0.52 27.49
CA PHE A 515 -37.61 1.39 27.95
C PHE A 515 -38.06 2.39 29.02
N GLN A 516 -37.19 2.66 29.99
CA GLN A 516 -37.33 3.80 30.90
C GLN A 516 -36.70 5.03 30.26
N VAL A 517 -37.51 5.98 29.80
CA VAL A 517 -37.02 7.18 29.08
C VAL A 517 -37.20 8.42 29.94
N ASN A 518 -36.09 8.97 30.44
CA ASN A 518 -36.04 10.25 31.14
C ASN A 518 -35.49 11.33 30.21
N THR A 519 -36.22 12.44 30.07
CA THR A 519 -35.82 13.56 29.20
C THR A 519 -35.76 14.90 29.93
N ASN A 520 -35.59 14.85 31.26
CA ASN A 520 -35.60 16.00 32.15
C ASN A 520 -34.20 16.28 32.70
#